data_AF-A0A7H4P5N8-F1
#
_entry.id   AF-A0A7H4P5N8-F1
#
_cell.length_a   1.000
_cell.length_b   1.000
_cell.length_c   1.000
_cell.angle_alpha   90.00
_cell.angle_beta   90.00
_cell.angle_gamma   90.00
#
_symmetry.space_group_name_H-M   'P 1'
#
loop_
_entity.id
_entity.type
_entity.pdbx_description
1 polymer ?
#
loop_
_entity_poly.entity_id
_entity_poly.type
_entity_poly.pdbx_seq_one_letter_code
_entity_poly.pdbx_strand_id
1 'polypeptide(L)' 'MLQVIRAGRWEYDRSEQGLVRAFNAVRKVVTPGGFITYETDRSRGVSHGDMAWATMLSIINEPLGQESGGGGFAMGW' A
#
# COMPACT_ATOMS: atom_id res chain seq x y z
N MET A 1 1.84 6.13 0.62
CA MET A 1 1.26 5.07 -0.26
C MET A 1 0.44 5.62 -1.42
N LEU A 2 -0.72 6.25 -1.19
CA LEU A 2 -1.60 6.67 -2.30
C LEU A 2 -0.91 7.61 -3.30
N GLN A 3 -0.06 8.50 -2.79
CA GLN A 3 0.69 9.45 -3.62
C GLN A 3 1.73 8.77 -4.52
N VAL A 4 2.58 7.90 -3.96
CA VAL A 4 3.48 7.02 -4.73
C VAL A 4 2.75 6.30 -5.88
N ILE A 5 1.60 5.69 -5.60
CA ILE A 5 0.85 4.91 -6.59
C ILE A 5 0.22 5.81 -7.65
N ARG A 6 -0.44 6.92 -7.26
CA ARG A 6 -1.07 7.85 -8.20
C ARG A 6 -0.07 8.54 -9.11
N ALA A 7 1.13 8.81 -8.61
CA ALA A 7 2.21 9.40 -9.40
C ALA A 7 2.92 8.38 -10.31
N GLY A 8 2.50 7.10 -10.30
CA GLY A 8 3.10 6.05 -11.12
C GLY A 8 4.53 5.68 -10.73
N ARG A 9 4.98 6.04 -9.52
CA ARG A 9 6.35 5.78 -9.04
C ARG A 9 6.53 4.41 -8.39
N TRP A 10 5.42 3.72 -8.11
CA TRP A 10 5.47 2.38 -7.54
C TRP A 10 5.55 1.35 -8.65
N GLU A 11 6.69 0.66 -8.73
CA GLU A 11 6.99 -0.37 -9.73
C GLU A 11 7.33 -1.69 -9.02
N TYR A 12 7.01 -2.81 -9.68
CA TYR A 12 7.31 -4.15 -9.20
C TYR A 12 7.57 -5.08 -10.39
N ASP A 13 8.25 -6.20 -10.16
CA ASP A 13 8.53 -7.17 -11.21
C ASP A 13 7.22 -7.80 -11.74
N ARG A 14 7.05 -7.82 -13.06
CA ARG A 14 5.85 -8.37 -13.72
C ARG A 14 5.59 -9.85 -13.38
N SER A 15 6.65 -10.60 -13.09
CA SER A 15 6.58 -12.01 -12.72
C SER A 15 6.15 -12.24 -11.27
N GLU A 16 6.10 -11.19 -10.43
CA GLU A 16 5.74 -11.30 -9.02
C GLU A 16 4.23 -11.44 -8.80
N GLN A 17 3.70 -12.60 -9.20
CA GLN A 17 2.28 -12.94 -9.10
C GLN A 17 1.81 -13.07 -7.64
N GLY A 18 2.73 -13.39 -6.72
CA GLY A 18 2.43 -13.49 -5.30
C GLY A 18 1.97 -12.15 -4.72
N LEU A 19 2.69 -11.08 -5.05
CA LEU A 19 2.36 -9.71 -4.64
C LEU A 19 0.98 -9.28 -5.16
N VAL A 20 0.72 -9.51 -6.45
CA VAL A 20 -0.58 -9.19 -7.07
C VAL A 20 -1.73 -9.93 -6.38
N ARG A 21 -1.56 -11.24 -6.11
CA ARG A 21 -2.56 -12.04 -5.39
C ARG A 21 -2.78 -11.54 -3.96
N ALA A 22 -1.71 -11.15 -3.25
CA ALA A 22 -1.82 -10.60 -1.91
C ALA A 22 -2.62 -9.29 -1.88
N PHE A 23 -2.37 -8.37 -2.82
CA PHE A 23 -3.14 -7.13 -2.93
C PHE A 23 -4.61 -7.37 -3.27
N ASN A 24 -4.89 -8.29 -4.21
CA ASN A 24 -6.26 -8.64 -4.58
C ASN A 24 -7.05 -9.33 -3.45
N ALA A 25 -6.36 -9.88 -2.45
CA ALA A 25 -6.99 -10.52 -1.30
C ALA A 25 -7.43 -9.52 -0.21
N VAL A 26 -6.95 -8.27 -0.24
CA VAL A 26 -7.32 -7.23 0.73
C VAL A 26 -8.74 -6.75 0.42
N ARG A 27 -9.66 -6.92 1.38
CA ARG A 27 -11.07 -6.51 1.26
C ARG A 27 -11.46 -5.52 2.34
N LYS A 28 -12.35 -4.59 1.98
CA LYS A 28 -13.01 -3.68 2.91
C LYS A 28 -14.10 -4.43 3.67
N VAL A 29 -14.13 -4.27 4.99
CA VAL A 29 -15.13 -4.86 5.88
C VAL A 29 -15.69 -3.81 6.82
N VAL A 30 -16.96 -3.94 7.17
CA VAL A 30 -17.61 -3.12 8.20
C VAL A 30 -17.72 -3.97 9.45
N THR A 31 -17.14 -3.49 10.55
CA THR A 31 -17.21 -4.18 11.84
C THR A 31 -18.62 -4.12 12.41
N PRO A 32 -18.98 -4.98 13.39
CA PRO A 32 -20.29 -4.90 14.05
C PRO A 32 -20.60 -3.53 14.67
N GLY A 33 -19.57 -2.76 15.03
CA GLY A 33 -19.71 -1.38 15.54
C GLY A 33 -19.86 -0.31 14.45
N GLY A 34 -19.94 -0.68 13.17
CA GLY A 34 -20.11 0.24 12.04
C GLY A 34 -18.81 0.85 11.51
N PHE A 35 -17.64 0.43 12.01
CA PHE A 35 -16.36 0.97 11.54
C PHE A 35 -15.87 0.26 10.29
N ILE A 36 -15.27 1.01 9.38
CA ILE A 36 -14.58 0.44 8.22
C ILE A 36 -13.21 -0.07 8.65
N THR A 37 -12.90 -1.31 8.31
CA THR A 37 -11.56 -1.90 8.39
C THR A 37 -11.23 -2.65 7.10
N TYR A 38 -10.02 -3.15 7.00
CA TYR A 38 -9.56 -3.99 5.90
C TYR A 38 -9.00 -5.30 6.44
N GLU A 39 -9.31 -6.40 5.79
CA GLU A 39 -8.82 -7.72 6.17
C GLU A 39 -8.43 -8.54 4.95
N THR A 40 -7.66 -9.60 5.20
CA THR A 40 -7.25 -10.60 4.23
C THR A 40 -7.68 -11.98 4.72
N ASP A 41 -7.95 -12.87 3.78
CA ASP A 41 -8.31 -14.25 4.13
C ASP A 41 -7.08 -15.05 4.62
N ARG A 42 -7.30 -16.02 5.52
CA ARG A 42 -6.24 -16.92 6.02
C ARG A 42 -6.07 -18.19 5.19
N SER A 43 -6.74 -18.29 4.05
CA SER A 43 -6.69 -19.45 3.15
C SER A 43 -5.32 -19.66 2.50
N ARG A 44 -5.08 -20.91 2.11
CA ARG A 44 -3.89 -21.32 1.36
C ARG A 44 -3.85 -20.60 0.01
N GLY A 45 -2.72 -19.96 -0.30
CA GLY A 45 -2.44 -19.37 -1.62
C GLY A 45 -2.20 -17.85 -1.65
N VAL A 46 -2.48 -17.13 -0.54
CA VAL A 46 -2.27 -15.67 -0.45
C VAL A 46 -1.36 -15.23 0.71
N SER A 47 -0.75 -16.18 1.43
CA SER A 47 0.16 -15.92 2.57
C SER A 47 -0.43 -14.95 3.60
N HIS A 48 -1.70 -15.12 3.98
CA HIS A 48 -2.41 -14.20 4.89
C HIS A 48 -2.43 -12.73 4.45
N GLY A 49 -2.01 -12.42 3.21
CA GLY A 49 -1.82 -11.05 2.74
C GLY A 49 -0.55 -10.36 3.26
N ASP A 50 0.39 -11.07 3.89
CA ASP A 50 1.58 -10.47 4.52
C ASP A 50 2.39 -9.60 3.54
N MET A 51 2.52 -10.05 2.28
CA MET A 51 3.22 -9.28 1.24
C MET A 51 2.54 -7.94 0.94
N ALA A 52 1.20 -7.89 0.94
CA ALA A 52 0.48 -6.63 0.75
C ALA A 52 0.71 -5.71 1.95
N TRP A 53 0.53 -6.20 3.17
CA TRP A 53 0.71 -5.41 4.39
C TRP A 53 2.13 -4.85 4.54
N ALA A 54 3.13 -5.70 4.34
CA ALA A 54 4.53 -5.28 4.37
C ALA A 54 4.80 -4.20 3.31
N THR A 55 4.34 -4.41 2.08
CA THR A 55 4.52 -3.43 1.00
C THR A 55 3.87 -2.08 1.33
N MET A 56 2.61 -2.09 1.82
CA MET A 56 1.92 -0.86 2.22
C MET A 56 2.68 -0.10 3.29
N LEU A 57 3.19 -0.81 4.31
CA LEU A 57 4.02 -0.24 5.37
C LEU A 57 5.35 0.30 4.84
N SER A 58 6.00 -0.39 3.89
CA SER A 58 7.26 0.07 3.29
C SER A 58 7.10 1.38 2.52
N ILE A 59 5.94 1.61 1.89
CA ILE A 59 5.68 2.80 1.06
C ILE A 59 4.75 3.82 1.73
N ILE A 60 4.45 3.66 3.02
CA ILE A 60 3.56 4.59 3.74
C ILE A 60 4.24 5.93 4.01
N ASN A 61 5.55 5.94 4.28
CA ASN A 61 6.29 7.09 4.78
C ASN A 61 6.84 8.03 3.71
N GLU A 62 6.05 8.32 2.68
CA GLU A 62 6.40 9.39 1.74
C GLU A 62 6.10 10.76 2.39
N PRO A 63 7.03 11.75 2.33
CA PRO A 63 6.77 13.06 2.90
C PRO A 63 5.52 13.69 2.26
N LEU A 64 4.53 13.99 3.11
CA LEU A 64 3.31 14.71 2.76
C LEU A 64 3.71 16.10 2.24
N GLY A 65 3.66 16.33 0.93
CA GLY A 65 3.99 17.63 0.32
C GLY A 65 4.77 17.58 -0.99
N GLN A 66 5.23 16.42 -1.45
CA GLN A 66 5.91 16.26 -2.76
C GLN A 66 4.92 15.82 -3.86
N GLU A 67 3.77 16.47 -3.94
CA GLU A 67 2.85 16.33 -5.06
C GLU A 67 3.27 17.39 -6.09
N SER A 68 4.02 16.94 -7.09
CA SER A 68 4.53 17.69 -8.27
C SER A 68 4.16 19.18 -8.34
N GLY A 69 5.12 20.06 -8.03
CA GLY A 69 5.10 21.44 -8.52
C GLY A 69 5.12 22.59 -7.51
N GLY A 70 5.72 22.44 -6.32
CA GLY A 70 5.88 23.61 -5.44
C GLY A 70 6.87 23.40 -4.30
N GLY A 71 8.06 24.01 -4.42
CA GLY A 71 8.91 24.45 -3.30
C GLY A 71 9.53 23.35 -2.44
N GLY A 72 10.84 23.15 -2.60
CA GLY A 72 11.62 22.14 -1.88
C GLY A 72 11.59 22.27 -0.36
N PHE A 73 11.75 21.12 0.30
CA PHE A 73 12.32 21.09 1.65
C PHE A 73 13.84 21.14 1.51
N ALA A 74 14.38 22.34 1.33
CA ALA A 74 15.78 22.59 1.63
C ALA A 74 15.95 22.42 3.14
N MET A 75 16.35 21.21 3.56
CA MET A 75 16.80 20.98 4.93
C MET A 75 18.21 21.54 5.02
N GLY A 76 18.31 22.78 5.50
CA GLY A 76 19.57 23.40 5.85
C GLY A 76 20.23 22.63 6.99
N TRP A 77 21.44 22.15 6.72
CA TRP A 77 22.52 21.94 7.67
C TRP A 77 23.80 22.43 7.00
#